data_AF-A0A0A6VHN8-F1
#
_entry.id   AF-A0A0A6VHN8-F1
#
_cell.length_a   1.000
_cell.length_b   1.000
_cell.length_c   1.000
_cell.angle_alpha   90.00
_cell.angle_beta   90.00
_cell.angle_gamma   90.00
#
_symmetry.space_group_name_H-M   'P 1'
#
loop_
_entity.id
_entity.type
_entity.pdbx_description
1 polymer ?
#
loop_
_entity_poly.entity_id
_entity_poly.type
_entity_poly.pdbx_seq_one_letter_code
_entity_poly.pdbx_strand_id
1 'polypeptide(L)'
;MINDYLEIENAEGMPEMADSTLAMEFLMNLKTGVRNTAVAITESRTPEVRTLLRNQLEAGLALHEEVTKFMIDKGWLHPYNISDQYEVDIKAAKTALMIGNLNLFPGNTSRMGMMAQIDADE
;
A
#
# COMPACT_ATOMS: atom_id res chain seq x y z
N MET A 1 -26.98 -1.77 -14.95
CA MET A 1 -26.48 -1.39 -13.60
C MET A 1 -25.33 -0.43 -13.83
N ILE A 2 -25.41 0.78 -13.26
CA ILE A 2 -24.31 1.75 -13.29
C ILE A 2 -23.32 1.27 -12.22
N ASN A 3 -22.23 0.64 -12.64
CA ASN A 3 -21.16 0.20 -11.76
C ASN A 3 -20.21 1.40 -11.53
N ASP A 4 -20.71 2.46 -10.90
CA ASP A 4 -19.87 3.57 -10.49
C ASP A 4 -19.20 3.20 -9.16
N TYR A 5 -17.92 2.85 -9.22
CA TYR A 5 -17.11 2.50 -8.05
C TYR A 5 -16.65 3.74 -7.27
N LEU A 6 -17.06 4.96 -7.68
CA LEU A 6 -16.97 6.17 -6.87
C LEU A 6 -18.10 6.28 -5.84
N GLU A 7 -19.17 5.49 -5.97
CA GLU A 7 -20.26 5.43 -5.00
C GLU A 7 -19.81 4.67 -3.74
N ILE A 8 -20.13 5.23 -2.57
CA ILE A 8 -19.69 4.71 -1.25
C ILE A 8 -20.15 3.25 -1.05
N GLU A 9 -21.35 2.92 -1.52
CA GLU A 9 -21.94 1.57 -1.43
C GLU A 9 -21.10 0.52 -2.20
N ASN A 10 -20.56 0.89 -3.36
CA ASN A 10 -19.72 0.02 -4.17
C ASN A 10 -18.26 -0.03 -3.70
N ALA A 11 -17.89 0.80 -2.71
CA ALA A 11 -16.56 0.90 -2.12
C ALA A 11 -16.40 0.15 -0.80
N GLU A 12 -17.44 -0.55 -0.34
CA GLU A 12 -17.40 -1.31 0.92
C GLU A 12 -16.23 -2.33 0.93
N GLY A 13 -15.42 -2.32 1.98
CA GLY A 13 -14.25 -3.20 2.13
C GLY A 13 -12.98 -2.73 1.39
N MET A 14 -13.06 -1.78 0.44
CA MET A 14 -11.85 -1.18 -0.17
C MET A 14 -10.95 -0.45 0.84
N PRO A 15 -11.47 0.29 1.85
CA PRO A 15 -10.62 0.96 2.83
C PRO A 15 -9.72 0.00 3.62
N GLU A 16 -10.25 -1.16 4.05
CA GLU A 16 -9.47 -2.16 4.78
C GLU A 16 -8.38 -2.80 3.89
N MET A 17 -8.70 -3.05 2.62
CA MET A 17 -7.70 -3.52 1.64
C MET A 17 -6.60 -2.47 1.42
N ALA A 18 -6.98 -1.19 1.33
CA ALA A 18 -6.03 -0.08 1.21
C ALA A 18 -5.13 0.01 2.45
N ASP A 19 -5.68 -0.08 3.66
CA ASP A 19 -4.91 -0.06 4.92
C ASP A 19 -3.87 -1.18 4.97
N SER A 20 -4.25 -2.41 4.61
CA SER A 20 -3.32 -3.55 4.58
C SER A 20 -2.20 -3.36 3.56
N THR A 21 -2.51 -2.74 2.41
CA THR A 21 -1.54 -2.47 1.34
C THR A 21 -0.56 -1.37 1.77
N LEU A 22 -1.07 -0.28 2.35
CA LEU A 22 -0.26 0.82 2.88
C LEU A 22 0.66 0.34 4.01
N ALA A 23 0.15 -0.52 4.91
CA ALA A 23 0.96 -1.11 5.97
C ALA A 23 2.11 -1.97 5.41
N MET A 24 1.84 -2.79 4.38
CA MET A 24 2.86 -3.60 3.72
C MET A 24 3.92 -2.74 3.01
N GLU A 25 3.50 -1.72 2.26
CA GLU A 25 4.43 -0.79 1.62
C GLU A 25 5.30 -0.06 2.65
N PHE A 26 4.69 0.42 3.74
CA PHE A 26 5.41 1.06 4.83
C PHE A 26 6.44 0.12 5.47
N LEU A 27 6.07 -1.13 5.75
CA LEU A 27 6.99 -2.15 6.28
C LEU A 27 8.17 -2.42 5.33
N MET A 28 7.92 -2.47 4.02
CA MET A 28 8.97 -2.66 3.01
C MET A 28 9.92 -1.45 2.92
N ASN A 29 9.38 -0.24 3.02
CA ASN A 29 10.16 0.99 3.08
C ASN A 29 11.02 1.06 4.35
N LEU A 30 10.48 0.64 5.51
CA LEU A 30 11.25 0.53 6.75
C LEU A 30 12.44 -0.42 6.62
N LYS A 31 12.23 -1.63 6.08
CA LYS A 31 13.31 -2.60 5.84
C LYS A 31 14.40 -2.04 4.94
N THR A 32 14.00 -1.35 3.88
CA THR A 32 14.92 -0.67 2.96
C THR A 32 15.67 0.46 3.66
N GLY A 33 14.99 1.27 4.47
CA GLY A 33 15.57 2.34 5.26
C GLY A 33 16.61 1.83 6.26
N VAL A 34 16.30 0.76 7.00
CA VAL A 34 17.22 0.08 7.93
C VAL A 34 18.47 -0.40 7.19
N ARG A 35 18.30 -1.10 6.06
CA ARG A 35 19.42 -1.58 5.23
C ARG A 35 20.30 -0.43 4.75
N ASN A 36 19.69 0.62 4.20
CA ASN A 36 20.43 1.76 3.66
C ASN A 36 21.14 2.55 4.76
N THR A 37 20.54 2.67 5.94
CA THR A 37 21.16 3.32 7.11
C THR A 37 22.38 2.53 7.58
N ALA A 38 22.29 1.19 7.61
CA ALA A 38 23.43 0.34 7.93
C ALA A 38 24.60 0.52 6.94
N VAL A 39 24.31 0.58 5.64
CA VAL A 39 25.32 0.88 4.60
C VAL A 39 25.93 2.27 4.84
N ALA A 40 25.10 3.30 5.06
CA ALA A 40 25.57 4.66 5.31
C ALA A 40 26.48 4.77 6.55
N ILE A 41 26.25 3.99 7.62
CA ILE A 41 27.13 3.94 8.79
C ILE A 41 28.55 3.49 8.40
N THR A 42 28.66 2.50 7.51
CA THR A 42 29.96 1.98 7.06
C THR A 42 30.72 2.96 6.16
N GLU A 43 30.00 3.78 5.40
CA GLU A 43 30.57 4.78 4.48
C GLU A 43 30.83 6.15 5.16
N SER A 44 30.35 6.34 6.40
CA SER A 44 30.45 7.61 7.11
C SER A 44 31.83 7.86 7.71
N ARG A 45 32.45 8.98 7.32
CA ARG A 45 33.78 9.40 7.79
C ARG A 45 33.80 9.87 9.25
N THR A 46 32.87 10.72 9.66
CA THR A 46 32.91 11.38 10.97
C THR A 46 32.21 10.59 12.07
N PRO A 47 32.73 10.57 13.32
CA PRO A 47 32.09 9.90 14.45
C PRO A 47 30.68 10.41 14.76
N GLU A 48 30.44 11.69 14.57
CA GLU A 48 29.16 12.36 14.87
C GLU A 48 28.07 11.85 13.93
N VAL A 49 28.36 11.75 12.63
CA VAL A 49 27.44 11.22 11.61
C VAL A 49 27.16 9.73 11.87
N ARG A 50 28.19 8.94 12.20
CA ARG A 50 27.96 7.53 12.57
C ARG A 50 27.06 7.38 13.79
N THR A 51 27.19 8.27 14.78
CA THR A 51 26.34 8.23 15.98
C THR A 51 24.89 8.59 15.64
N LEU A 52 24.67 9.62 14.83
CA LEU A 52 23.34 9.97 14.33
C LEU A 52 22.69 8.80 13.58
N LEU A 53 23.41 8.21 12.63
CA LEU A 53 22.89 7.11 11.82
C LEU A 53 22.62 5.85 12.65
N ARG A 54 23.42 5.56 13.69
CA ARG A 54 23.12 4.47 14.63
C ARG A 54 21.81 4.72 15.37
N ASN A 55 21.58 5.94 15.85
CA ASN A 55 20.31 6.28 16.51
C ASN A 55 19.12 6.12 15.56
N GLN A 56 19.28 6.51 14.28
CA GLN A 56 18.25 6.30 13.26
C GLN A 56 18.02 4.81 12.96
N LEU A 57 19.08 4.00 12.93
CA LEU A 57 18.99 2.56 12.75
C LEU A 57 18.19 1.91 13.89
N GLU A 58 18.52 2.23 15.14
CA GLU A 58 17.80 1.72 16.31
C GLU A 58 16.32 2.13 16.29
N ALA A 59 16.03 3.40 15.98
CA ALA A 59 14.65 3.87 15.85
C ALA A 59 13.89 3.15 14.71
N GLY A 60 14.55 2.91 13.58
CA GLY A 60 13.99 2.15 12.45
C GLY A 60 13.71 0.69 12.79
N LEU A 61 14.58 0.05 13.58
CA LEU A 61 14.38 -1.32 14.07
C LEU A 61 13.19 -1.42 15.03
N ALA A 62 13.08 -0.50 16.00
CA ALA A 62 11.95 -0.43 16.90
C ALA A 62 10.62 -0.23 16.15
N LEU A 63 10.60 0.71 15.19
CA LEU A 63 9.44 0.97 14.36
C LEU A 63 9.07 -0.23 13.47
N HIS A 64 10.06 -0.93 12.92
CA HIS A 64 9.83 -2.18 12.19
C HIS A 64 9.16 -3.25 13.08
N GLU A 65 9.58 -3.39 14.32
CA GLU A 65 8.98 -4.32 15.29
C GLU A 65 7.52 -3.95 15.58
N GLU A 66 7.25 -2.68 15.90
CA GLU A 66 5.89 -2.19 16.17
C GLU A 66 4.95 -2.41 14.99
N VAL A 67 5.37 -2.05 13.77
CA VAL A 67 4.57 -2.24 12.55
C VAL A 67 4.35 -3.72 12.26
N THR A 68 5.39 -4.54 12.39
CA THR A 68 5.29 -6.00 12.17
C THR A 68 4.28 -6.61 13.15
N LYS A 69 4.36 -6.26 14.44
CA LYS A 69 3.43 -6.72 15.47
C LYS A 69 2.00 -6.29 15.15
N PHE A 70 1.81 -5.02 14.79
CA PHE A 70 0.50 -4.50 14.41
C PHE A 70 -0.11 -5.27 13.21
N MET A 71 0.69 -5.55 12.18
CA MET A 71 0.23 -6.31 11.02
C MET A 71 -0.10 -7.77 11.35
N ILE A 72 0.63 -8.39 12.29
CA ILE A 72 0.31 -9.73 12.80
C ILE A 72 -1.01 -9.71 13.57
N ASP A 73 -1.18 -8.75 14.48
CA ASP A 73 -2.39 -8.62 15.31
C ASP A 73 -3.64 -8.35 14.44
N LYS A 74 -3.47 -7.70 13.28
CA LYS A 74 -4.51 -7.48 12.27
C LYS A 74 -4.75 -8.67 11.32
N GLY A 75 -3.90 -9.70 11.35
CA GLY A 75 -3.97 -10.83 10.42
C GLY A 75 -3.60 -10.47 8.98
N TRP A 76 -2.82 -9.40 8.79
CA TRP A 76 -2.30 -9.00 7.47
C TRP A 76 -0.93 -9.64 7.17
N LEU A 77 -0.25 -10.15 8.20
CA LEU A 77 1.07 -10.77 8.10
C LEU A 77 1.14 -12.02 8.98
N HIS A 78 1.53 -13.14 8.38
CA HIS A 78 1.67 -14.45 9.00
C HIS A 78 3.12 -14.96 8.89
N PRO A 79 4.08 -14.34 9.59
CA PRO A 79 5.51 -14.63 9.39
C PRO A 79 5.93 -16.03 9.86
N TYR A 80 5.14 -16.65 10.76
CA TYR A 80 5.41 -17.97 11.31
C TYR A 80 4.63 -19.09 10.62
N ASN A 81 3.65 -18.76 9.76
CA ASN A 81 2.87 -19.73 9.02
C ASN A 81 2.79 -19.33 7.54
N ILE A 82 3.67 -19.94 6.73
CA ILE A 82 3.76 -19.67 5.29
C ILE A 82 2.49 -20.09 4.56
N SER A 83 1.81 -21.15 5.02
CA SER A 83 0.55 -21.58 4.40
C SER A 83 -0.54 -20.52 4.55
N ASP A 84 -0.68 -19.92 5.74
CA ASP A 84 -1.63 -18.83 5.97
C ASP A 84 -1.23 -17.58 5.18
N GLN A 85 0.07 -17.23 5.15
CA GLN A 85 0.55 -16.08 4.37
C GLN A 85 0.24 -16.25 2.87
N TYR A 86 0.41 -17.46 2.34
CA TYR A 86 0.13 -17.74 0.93
C TYR A 86 -1.33 -17.46 0.56
N GLU A 87 -2.29 -17.80 1.42
CA GLU A 87 -3.70 -17.52 1.18
C GLU A 87 -3.99 -16.01 1.13
N VAL A 88 -3.39 -15.26 2.07
CA VAL A 88 -3.47 -13.79 2.11
C VAL A 88 -2.87 -13.18 0.85
N ASP A 89 -1.70 -13.65 0.41
CA ASP A 89 -1.01 -13.16 -0.78
C ASP A 89 -1.82 -13.42 -2.06
N ILE A 90 -2.43 -14.61 -2.18
CA ILE A 90 -3.31 -14.93 -3.31
C ILE A 90 -4.55 -14.03 -3.32
N LYS A 91 -5.13 -13.75 -2.15
CA LYS A 91 -6.25 -12.81 -2.03
C LYS A 91 -5.84 -11.41 -2.48
N ALA A 92 -4.68 -10.91 -2.02
CA ALA A 92 -4.14 -9.62 -2.42
C ALA A 92 -3.91 -9.54 -3.94
N ALA A 93 -3.34 -10.58 -4.56
CA ALA A 93 -3.13 -10.63 -6.01
C ALA A 93 -4.45 -10.57 -6.80
N LYS A 94 -5.48 -11.31 -6.35
CA LYS A 94 -6.82 -11.26 -6.95
C LYS A 94 -7.46 -9.87 -6.81
N THR A 95 -7.33 -9.25 -5.64
CA THR A 95 -7.80 -7.88 -5.40
C THR A 95 -7.10 -6.89 -6.33
N ALA A 96 -5.77 -6.99 -6.51
CA ALA A 96 -5.03 -6.12 -7.44
C ALA A 96 -5.54 -6.26 -8.89
N LEU A 97 -5.81 -7.48 -9.35
CA LEU A 97 -6.41 -7.73 -10.66
C LEU A 97 -7.83 -7.16 -10.76
N MET A 98 -8.63 -7.28 -9.72
CA MET A 98 -9.97 -6.69 -9.68
C MET A 98 -9.90 -5.17 -9.80
N ILE A 99 -9.07 -4.51 -8.99
CA ILE A 99 -8.87 -3.06 -9.01
C ILE A 99 -8.37 -2.59 -10.39
N GLY A 100 -7.40 -3.30 -10.98
CA GLY A 100 -6.87 -2.98 -12.30
C GLY A 100 -7.90 -3.10 -13.44
N ASN A 101 -8.96 -3.89 -13.24
CA ASN A 101 -10.06 -4.04 -14.19
C ASN A 101 -11.25 -3.10 -13.91
N LEU A 102 -11.19 -2.26 -12.87
CA LEU A 102 -12.25 -1.31 -12.57
C LEU A 102 -12.31 -0.22 -13.64
N ASN A 103 -13.52 0.06 -14.13
CA ASN A 103 -13.76 1.15 -15.06
C ASN A 103 -13.99 2.45 -14.27
N LEU A 104 -12.91 3.02 -13.74
CA LEU A 104 -12.94 4.18 -12.83
C LEU A 104 -13.22 5.52 -13.53
N PHE A 105 -13.06 5.57 -14.86
CA PHE A 105 -13.21 6.79 -15.63
C PHE A 105 -14.16 6.55 -16.80
N PRO A 106 -15.18 7.42 -16.99
CA PRO A 106 -16.01 7.34 -18.18
C PRO A 106 -15.15 7.56 -19.43
N GLY A 107 -15.37 6.78 -20.48
CA GLY A 107 -14.64 6.91 -21.75
C GLY A 107 -14.79 8.28 -22.43
N ASN A 108 -15.78 9.08 -22.03
CA ASN A 108 -15.95 10.48 -22.42
C ASN A 108 -15.82 11.39 -21.19
N THR A 109 -14.70 12.12 -21.10
CA THR A 109 -14.45 13.13 -20.05
C THR A 109 -14.75 14.55 -20.53
N SER A 110 -15.48 14.70 -21.65
CA SER A 110 -15.83 16.02 -22.19
C SER A 110 -16.65 16.82 -21.18
N ARG A 111 -16.23 18.07 -20.97
CA ARG A 111 -16.96 19.05 -20.15
C ARG A 111 -18.32 19.46 -20.73
N MET A 112 -18.63 19.03 -21.95
CA MET A 112 -19.90 19.32 -22.62
C MET A 112 -21.11 18.65 -21.93
N GLY A 113 -20.87 17.69 -21.02
CA GLY A 113 -21.91 17.03 -20.23
C GLY A 113 -22.86 16.14 -21.06
N MET A 114 -23.74 15.40 -20.38
CA MET A 114 -24.74 14.53 -21.03
C MET A 114 -25.68 15.29 -21.98
N MET A 115 -25.80 16.61 -21.86
CA MET A 115 -26.67 17.43 -22.72
C MET A 115 -26.19 17.51 -24.17
N ALA A 116 -24.88 17.49 -24.42
CA ALA A 116 -24.35 17.57 -25.78
C ALA A 116 -24.46 16.26 -26.58
N GLN A 117 -24.83 15.15 -25.92
CA GLN A 117 -25.02 13.86 -26.56
C GLN A 117 -26.45 13.64 -27.07
N ILE A 118 -27.42 14.49 -26.65
CA ILE A 118 -28.84 14.36 -27.05
C ILE A 118 -29.04 14.76 -28.53
N ASP A 119 -28.18 15.64 -29.05
CA ASP A 119 -28.33 16.22 -30.39
C ASP A 119 -27.58 15.44 -31.50
N ALA A 120 -26.97 14.30 -31.18
CA ALA A 120 -26.16 13.50 -32.12
C ALA A 120 -26.91 12.28 -32.71
N ASP A 121 -28.14 12.02 -32.26
CA ASP A 121 -28.98 10.90 -32.69
C ASP A 121 -30.16 11.33 -33.61
N GLU A 122 -30.03 12.47 -34.31
CA GLU A 122 -30.86 12.87 -35.48
C GLU A 122 -30.07 12.71 -36.79
#